data_AF-A0A7V7MN20-F1
#
_entry.id   AF-A0A7V7MN20-F1
#
_cell.length_a   1.000
_cell.length_b   1.000
_cell.length_c   1.000
_cell.angle_alpha   90.00
_cell.angle_beta   90.00
_cell.angle_gamma   90.00
#
_symmetry.space_group_name_H-M   'P 1'
#
loop_
_entity.id
_entity.type
_entity.pdbx_description
1 polymer ?
#
loop_
_entity_poly.entity_id
_entity_poly.type
_entity_poly.pdbx_seq_one_letter_code
_entity_poly.pdbx_strand_id
1 'polypeptide(L)'
;MLAEYFRLGGPVMWLVLAAWVVVLATSLDRASYWLGTVYRRPIGRLLEVARLQGRDAALLELELELHRAEHGLGRLDAASQIATSIGLFGTVLGIAQAFFSRGDEAGAVDPQVLASSLSTALFTTIAGLAVFLIGQVFLALFQELAAGLDHRGQRALASVTELRQEVAG
;
A
#
# COMPACT_ATOMS: atom_id res chain seq x y z
N MET A 1 -7.34 -18.94 23.37
CA MET A 1 -6.16 -18.10 23.10
C MET A 1 -6.48 -16.99 22.08
N LEU A 2 -6.28 -17.11 20.76
CA LEU A 2 -6.52 -15.99 19.81
C LEU A 2 -8.00 -15.54 19.70
N ALA A 3 -8.96 -16.47 19.71
CA ALA A 3 -10.40 -16.18 19.65
C ALA A 3 -10.94 -15.45 20.90
N GLU A 4 -10.23 -15.56 22.02
CA GLU A 4 -10.57 -14.96 23.31
C GLU A 4 -10.16 -13.48 23.32
N TYR A 5 -8.96 -13.18 22.81
CA TYR A 5 -8.51 -11.81 22.53
C TYR A 5 -9.39 -11.11 21.50
N PHE A 6 -9.88 -11.82 20.47
CA PHE A 6 -10.83 -11.27 19.49
C PHE A 6 -12.17 -10.85 20.11
N ARG A 7 -12.61 -11.54 21.16
CA ARG A 7 -13.81 -11.15 21.93
C ARG A 7 -13.52 -10.00 22.90
N LEU A 8 -12.31 -9.93 23.46
CA LEU A 8 -11.86 -8.86 24.36
C LEU A 8 -11.62 -7.52 23.64
N GLY A 9 -11.07 -7.54 22.42
CA GLY A 9 -10.80 -6.31 21.63
C GLY A 9 -12.05 -5.66 21.02
N GLY A 10 -13.22 -6.25 21.21
CA GLY A 10 -14.50 -5.68 20.78
C GLY A 10 -14.59 -5.42 19.27
N PRO A 11 -15.44 -4.48 18.84
CA PRO A 11 -15.70 -4.19 17.42
C PRO A 11 -14.45 -3.73 16.64
N VAL A 12 -13.47 -3.15 17.32
CA VAL A 12 -12.25 -2.60 16.69
C VAL A 12 -11.40 -3.68 16.04
N MET A 13 -11.34 -4.87 16.64
CA MET A 13 -10.57 -5.99 16.08
C MET A 13 -11.11 -6.43 14.71
N TRP A 14 -12.43 -6.35 14.51
CA TRP A 14 -13.08 -6.65 13.23
C TRP A 14 -12.73 -5.62 12.16
N LEU A 15 -12.56 -4.35 12.53
CA LEU A 15 -12.09 -3.31 11.62
C LEU A 15 -10.64 -3.54 11.18
N VAL A 16 -9.76 -3.97 12.10
CA VAL A 16 -8.37 -4.33 11.76
C VAL A 16 -8.33 -5.55 10.83
N LEU A 17 -9.16 -6.55 11.05
CA LEU A 17 -9.24 -7.72 10.17
C LEU A 17 -9.81 -7.36 8.79
N ALA A 18 -10.82 -6.48 8.73
CA ALA A 18 -11.32 -5.94 7.48
C ALA A 18 -10.22 -5.16 6.73
N ALA A 19 -9.40 -4.37 7.44
CA ALA A 19 -8.26 -3.68 6.86
C ALA A 19 -7.22 -4.66 6.29
N TRP A 20 -6.95 -5.76 6.98
CA TRP A 20 -6.12 -6.87 6.47
C TRP A 20 -6.65 -7.41 5.14
N VAL A 21 -7.96 -7.67 5.06
CA VAL A 21 -8.59 -8.19 3.83
C VAL A 21 -8.51 -7.17 2.70
N VAL A 22 -8.77 -5.89 2.97
CA VAL A 22 -8.69 -4.81 1.97
C VAL A 22 -7.27 -4.62 1.47
N VAL A 23 -6.28 -4.59 2.36
CA VAL A 23 -4.87 -4.46 1.96
C VAL A 23 -4.42 -5.67 1.16
N LEU A 24 -4.73 -6.91 1.60
CA LEU A 24 -4.39 -8.10 0.83
C LEU A 24 -5.10 -8.15 -0.52
N ALA A 25 -6.39 -7.80 -0.58
CA ALA A 25 -7.15 -7.77 -1.82
C ALA A 25 -6.59 -6.73 -2.81
N THR A 26 -6.25 -5.53 -2.33
CA THR A 26 -5.65 -4.48 -3.17
C THR A 26 -4.22 -4.84 -3.59
N SER A 27 -3.44 -5.48 -2.72
CA SER A 27 -2.12 -6.04 -3.07
C SER A 27 -2.24 -7.13 -4.13
N LEU A 28 -3.22 -8.02 -4.04
CA LEU A 28 -3.45 -9.10 -5.02
C LEU A 28 -3.91 -8.56 -6.38
N ASP A 29 -4.88 -7.64 -6.38
CA ASP A 29 -5.37 -6.98 -7.59
C ASP A 29 -4.20 -6.34 -8.33
N ARG A 30 -3.32 -5.64 -7.60
CA ARG A 30 -2.15 -4.99 -8.19
C ARG A 30 -1.05 -5.97 -8.62
N ALA A 31 -0.79 -7.01 -7.84
CA ALA A 31 0.13 -8.08 -8.23
C ALA A 31 -0.31 -8.75 -9.53
N SER A 32 -1.62 -8.94 -9.71
CA SER A 32 -2.20 -9.52 -10.93
C SER A 32 -2.06 -8.59 -12.14
N TYR A 33 -2.26 -7.28 -11.95
CA TYR A 33 -1.99 -6.27 -12.97
C TYR A 33 -0.52 -6.28 -13.38
N TRP A 34 0.40 -6.24 -12.42
CA TRP A 34 1.85 -6.24 -12.66
C TRP A 34 2.34 -7.53 -13.32
N LEU A 35 1.81 -8.70 -12.95
CA LEU A 35 2.08 -9.95 -13.66
C LEU A 35 1.63 -9.88 -15.13
N GLY A 36 0.51 -9.21 -15.40
CA GLY A 36 0.02 -8.95 -16.76
C GLY A 36 0.88 -7.96 -17.55
N THR A 37 1.37 -6.87 -16.92
CA THR A 37 2.27 -5.89 -17.56
C THR A 37 3.67 -6.43 -17.79
N VAL A 38 4.17 -7.33 -16.94
CA VAL A 38 5.42 -8.07 -17.22
C VAL A 38 5.29 -8.93 -18.49
N TYR A 39 4.07 -9.37 -18.82
CA TYR A 39 3.81 -10.17 -20.03
C TYR A 39 3.53 -9.34 -21.29
N ARG A 40 2.99 -8.12 -21.17
CA ARG A 40 2.90 -7.17 -22.30
C ARG A 40 4.29 -6.57 -22.55
N ARG A 41 4.68 -6.40 -23.82
CA ARG A 41 5.95 -5.75 -24.20
C ARG A 41 5.71 -4.26 -24.52
N PRO A 42 5.63 -3.34 -23.53
CA PRO A 42 5.35 -1.92 -23.77
C PRO A 42 6.40 -1.26 -24.67
N ILE A 43 7.67 -1.63 -24.48
CA ILE A 43 8.81 -1.06 -25.21
C ILE A 43 8.69 -1.29 -26.73
N GLY A 44 8.11 -2.42 -27.17
CA GLY A 44 7.92 -2.68 -28.60
C GLY A 44 6.99 -1.66 -29.25
N ARG A 45 5.87 -1.35 -28.59
CA ARG A 45 4.88 -0.38 -29.06
C ARG A 45 5.42 1.06 -28.97
N LEU A 46 6.14 1.39 -27.89
CA LEU A 46 6.79 2.69 -27.73
C LEU A 46 7.80 2.98 -28.85
N LEU A 47 8.63 1.99 -29.20
CA LEU A 47 9.58 2.09 -30.29
C LEU A 47 8.89 2.24 -31.65
N GLU A 48 7.77 1.54 -31.86
CA GLU A 48 6.97 1.66 -33.07
C GLU A 48 6.37 3.07 -33.22
N VAL A 49 5.76 3.60 -32.16
CA VAL A 49 5.24 4.98 -32.13
C VAL A 49 6.38 5.99 -32.33
N ALA A 50 7.54 5.78 -31.70
CA ALA A 50 8.70 6.66 -31.85
C ALA A 50 9.20 6.72 -33.30
N ARG A 51 9.19 5.58 -33.99
CA ARG A 51 9.58 5.48 -35.39
C ARG A 51 8.57 6.12 -36.33
N LEU A 52 7.27 5.94 -36.08
CA LEU A 52 6.20 6.39 -36.98
C LEU A 52 5.79 7.85 -36.77
N GLN A 53 5.66 8.28 -35.52
CA GLN A 53 5.10 9.57 -35.12
C GLN A 53 6.14 10.52 -34.51
N GLY A 54 7.35 10.01 -34.23
CA GLY A 54 8.42 10.79 -33.62
C GLY A 54 8.50 10.64 -32.10
N ARG A 55 9.54 11.24 -31.53
CA ARG A 55 9.91 11.09 -30.12
C ARG A 55 8.83 11.60 -29.17
N ASP A 56 8.22 12.75 -29.47
CA ASP A 56 7.27 13.42 -28.58
C ASP A 56 5.99 12.59 -28.38
N ALA A 57 5.49 11.95 -29.45
CA ALA A 57 4.35 11.04 -29.38
C ALA A 57 4.65 9.80 -28.52
N ALA A 58 5.88 9.28 -28.60
CA ALA A 58 6.28 8.13 -27.82
C ALA A 58 6.55 8.46 -26.33
N LEU A 59 7.02 9.67 -26.03
CA LEU A 59 7.12 10.16 -24.66
C LEU A 59 5.73 10.29 -24.01
N LEU A 60 4.74 10.82 -24.74
CA LEU A 60 3.37 10.90 -24.25
C LEU A 60 2.78 9.50 -23.96
N GLU A 61 2.99 8.53 -24.85
CA GLU A 61 2.53 7.15 -24.61
C GLU A 61 3.22 6.52 -23.39
N LEU A 62 4.52 6.79 -23.19
CA LEU A 62 5.26 6.35 -21.99
C LEU A 62 4.66 6.97 -20.73
N GLU A 63 4.40 8.28 -20.71
CA GLU A 63 3.77 8.96 -19.57
C GLU A 63 2.39 8.35 -19.25
N LEU A 64 1.58 8.03 -20.27
CA LEU A 64 0.28 7.37 -20.08
C LEU A 64 0.42 5.95 -19.51
N GLU A 65 1.42 5.19 -19.97
CA GLU A 65 1.70 3.86 -19.42
C GLU A 65 2.19 3.92 -17.96
N LEU A 66 3.08 4.86 -17.64
CA LEU A 66 3.55 5.10 -16.27
C LEU A 66 2.40 5.54 -15.37
N HIS A 67 1.57 6.47 -15.83
CA HIS A 67 0.40 6.90 -15.08
C HIS A 67 -0.53 5.72 -14.78
N ARG A 68 -0.77 4.80 -15.74
CA ARG A 68 -1.55 3.57 -15.49
C ARG A 68 -0.84 2.62 -14.52
N ALA A 69 0.49 2.49 -14.60
CA ALA A 69 1.29 1.67 -13.70
C ALA A 69 1.33 2.19 -12.27
N GLU A 70 1.26 3.51 -12.08
CA GLU A 70 1.15 4.18 -10.79
C GLU A 70 -0.30 4.26 -10.29
N HIS A 71 -1.28 4.16 -11.20
CA HIS A 71 -2.69 4.32 -10.87
C HIS A 71 -3.18 3.29 -9.84
N GLY A 72 -3.43 3.72 -8.60
CA GLY A 72 -3.91 2.84 -7.54
C GLY A 72 -2.85 2.53 -6.47
N LEU A 73 -1.58 2.89 -6.69
CA LEU A 73 -0.57 2.86 -5.63
C LEU A 73 -0.96 3.75 -4.44
N GLY A 74 -1.55 4.93 -4.72
CA GLY A 74 -2.09 5.80 -3.68
C GLY A 74 -3.22 5.19 -2.85
N ARG A 75 -4.00 4.23 -3.41
CA ARG A 75 -5.04 3.52 -2.64
C ARG A 75 -4.44 2.51 -1.67
N LEU A 76 -3.39 1.80 -2.10
CA LEU A 76 -2.65 0.87 -1.25
C LEU A 76 -1.97 1.61 -0.09
N ASP A 77 -1.34 2.75 -0.38
CA ASP A 77 -0.74 3.61 0.64
C ASP A 77 -1.79 4.11 1.65
N ALA A 78 -2.89 4.69 1.15
CA ALA A 78 -3.97 5.17 2.00
C ALA A 78 -4.58 4.06 2.88
N ALA A 79 -4.85 2.88 2.31
CA ALA A 79 -5.37 1.74 3.07
C ALA A 79 -4.41 1.28 4.17
N SER A 80 -3.10 1.24 3.87
CA SER A 80 -2.05 0.89 4.82
C SER A 80 -1.97 1.90 5.97
N GLN A 81 -2.01 3.20 5.66
CA GLN A 81 -1.99 4.26 6.67
C GLN A 81 -3.23 4.21 7.57
N ILE A 82 -4.43 4.04 6.98
CA ILE A 82 -5.68 3.89 7.73
C ILE A 82 -5.61 2.69 8.69
N ALA A 83 -5.04 1.56 8.25
CA ALA A 83 -4.88 0.37 9.10
C ALA A 83 -4.03 0.66 10.35
N THR A 84 -2.90 1.37 10.20
CA THR A 84 -2.08 1.81 11.34
C THR A 84 -2.85 2.78 12.25
N SER A 85 -3.55 3.76 11.68
CA SER A 85 -4.35 4.71 12.46
C SER A 85 -5.44 4.03 13.27
N ILE A 86 -6.11 3.00 12.71
CA ILE A 86 -7.08 2.17 13.44
C ILE A 86 -6.41 1.41 14.58
N GLY A 87 -5.21 0.86 14.36
CA GLY A 87 -4.43 0.19 15.41
C GLY A 87 -4.07 1.12 16.57
N LEU A 88 -3.59 2.34 16.26
CA LEU A 88 -3.29 3.36 17.26
C LEU A 88 -4.56 3.81 18.01
N PHE A 89 -5.68 3.96 17.30
CA PHE A 89 -6.98 4.28 17.91
C PHE A 89 -7.46 3.19 18.87
N GLY A 90 -7.18 1.92 18.55
CA GLY A 90 -7.42 0.79 19.47
C GLY A 90 -6.71 0.95 20.82
N THR A 91 -5.49 1.52 20.82
CA THR A 91 -4.78 1.83 22.07
C THR A 91 -5.46 2.92 22.88
N VAL A 92 -5.89 4.00 22.22
CA VAL A 92 -6.64 5.09 22.87
C VAL A 92 -7.93 4.55 23.49
N LEU A 93 -8.67 3.70 22.77
CA LEU A 93 -9.89 3.09 23.28
C LEU A 93 -9.63 2.16 24.46
N GLY A 94 -8.61 1.30 24.41
CA GLY A 94 -8.30 0.39 25.52
C GLY A 94 -7.91 1.14 26.79
N ILE A 95 -7.14 2.21 26.66
CA ILE A 95 -6.83 3.09 27.80
C ILE A 95 -8.10 3.77 28.31
N ALA A 96 -8.92 4.35 27.43
CA ALA A 96 -10.17 5.00 27.82
C ALA A 96 -11.10 4.05 28.57
N GLN A 97 -11.27 2.81 28.09
CA GLN A 97 -12.11 1.79 28.73
C GLN A 97 -11.64 1.47 30.16
N ALA A 98 -10.33 1.35 30.37
CA ALA A 98 -9.77 1.10 31.70
C ALA A 98 -10.05 2.22 32.71
N PHE A 99 -10.15 3.47 32.22
CA PHE A 99 -10.54 4.61 33.05
C PHE A 99 -12.06 4.71 33.25
N PHE A 100 -12.86 4.37 32.23
CA PHE A 100 -14.33 4.42 32.32
C PHE A 100 -14.95 3.27 33.11
N SER A 101 -14.31 2.10 33.21
CA SER A 101 -14.80 0.97 34.03
C SER A 101 -14.86 1.27 35.53
N ARG A 102 -14.34 2.43 35.95
CA ARG A 102 -14.27 2.93 37.32
C ARG A 102 -15.43 3.88 37.68
N GLY A 103 -16.60 3.73 37.04
CA GLY A 103 -17.77 4.59 37.25
C GLY A 103 -18.03 4.96 38.71
N ASP A 104 -18.16 6.26 38.97
CA ASP A 104 -18.61 6.97 40.19
C ASP A 104 -17.95 6.70 41.57
N GLU A 105 -17.06 5.72 41.74
CA GLU A 105 -16.39 5.49 43.03
C GLU A 105 -14.99 6.15 43.13
N ALA A 106 -14.78 6.92 44.21
CA ALA A 106 -13.54 7.66 44.48
C ALA A 106 -12.34 6.79 44.95
N GLY A 107 -12.25 5.50 44.57
CA GLY A 107 -11.16 4.56 44.92
C GLY A 107 -10.20 4.20 43.77
N ALA A 108 -8.95 3.81 44.06
CA ALA A 108 -7.91 3.50 43.04
C ALA A 108 -8.36 2.47 41.98
N VAL A 109 -7.93 2.64 40.72
CA VAL A 109 -8.26 1.71 39.62
C VAL A 109 -7.65 0.33 39.89
N ASP A 110 -8.43 -0.73 39.69
CA ASP A 110 -7.94 -2.11 39.83
C ASP A 110 -6.79 -2.36 38.82
N PRO A 111 -5.56 -2.65 39.30
CA PRO A 111 -4.41 -2.92 38.44
C PRO A 111 -4.67 -4.05 37.43
N GLN A 112 -5.53 -5.01 37.77
CA GLN A 112 -5.80 -6.16 36.91
C GLN A 112 -6.62 -5.78 35.66
N VAL A 113 -7.61 -4.89 35.81
CA VAL A 113 -8.43 -4.38 34.70
C VAL A 113 -7.61 -3.47 33.78
N LEU A 114 -6.73 -2.65 34.36
CA LEU A 114 -5.77 -1.84 33.59
C LEU A 114 -4.86 -2.71 32.74
N ALA A 115 -4.26 -3.75 33.33
CA ALA A 115 -3.35 -4.65 32.64
C ALA A 115 -4.03 -5.38 31.47
N SER A 116 -5.26 -5.88 31.65
CA SER A 116 -6.00 -6.57 30.57
C SER A 116 -6.38 -5.65 29.42
N SER A 117 -6.78 -4.41 29.73
CA SER A 117 -7.19 -3.41 28.73
C SER A 117 -5.99 -2.93 27.91
N LEU A 118 -4.86 -2.69 28.58
CA LEU A 118 -3.62 -2.30 27.92
C LEU A 118 -3.05 -3.43 27.05
N SER A 119 -3.07 -4.68 27.52
CA SER A 119 -2.62 -5.83 26.73
C SER A 119 -3.41 -5.98 25.43
N THR A 120 -4.73 -5.81 25.50
CA THR A 120 -5.62 -5.88 24.32
C THR A 120 -5.33 -4.73 23.35
N ALA A 121 -5.17 -3.50 23.86
CA ALA A 121 -4.78 -2.33 23.08
C ALA A 121 -3.45 -2.53 22.32
N LEU A 122 -2.41 -3.01 23.00
CA LEU A 122 -1.12 -3.28 22.38
C LEU A 122 -1.22 -4.30 21.25
N PHE A 123 -2.01 -5.36 21.43
CA PHE A 123 -2.21 -6.35 20.38
C PHE A 123 -2.88 -5.75 19.14
N THR A 124 -3.88 -4.88 19.30
CA THR A 124 -4.52 -4.18 18.18
C THR A 124 -3.55 -3.26 17.42
N THR A 125 -2.61 -2.63 18.13
CA THR A 125 -1.57 -1.81 17.51
C THR A 125 -0.57 -2.65 16.72
N ILE A 126 -0.11 -3.77 17.29
CA ILE A 126 0.78 -4.70 16.60
C ILE A 126 0.12 -5.19 15.31
N ALA A 127 -1.17 -5.53 15.36
CA ALA A 127 -1.90 -5.96 14.19
C ALA A 127 -2.02 -4.87 13.11
N GLY A 128 -2.32 -3.62 13.49
CA GLY A 128 -2.37 -2.49 12.56
C GLY A 128 -1.00 -2.18 11.92
N LEU A 129 0.07 -2.20 12.71
CA LEU A 129 1.44 -2.03 12.22
C LEU A 129 1.87 -3.14 11.27
N ALA A 130 1.47 -4.38 11.54
CA ALA A 130 1.77 -5.51 10.64
C ALA A 130 1.13 -5.30 9.26
N VAL A 131 -0.13 -4.86 9.20
CA VAL A 131 -0.80 -4.53 7.93
C VAL A 131 -0.03 -3.46 7.17
N PHE A 132 0.32 -2.38 7.86
CA PHE A 132 1.03 -1.26 7.25
C PHE A 132 2.39 -1.66 6.70
N LEU A 133 3.20 -2.39 7.47
CA LEU A 133 4.50 -2.84 7.01
C LEU A 133 4.39 -3.68 5.75
N ILE A 134 3.45 -4.62 5.71
CA ILE A 134 3.22 -5.47 4.54
C ILE A 134 2.78 -4.61 3.34
N GLY A 135 1.81 -3.71 3.54
CA GLY A 135 1.32 -2.82 2.48
C GLY A 135 2.42 -1.92 1.91
N GLN A 136 3.29 -1.38 2.76
CA GLN A 136 4.42 -0.54 2.36
C GLN A 136 5.49 -1.32 1.59
N VAL A 137 5.77 -2.58 1.97
CA VAL A 137 6.68 -3.43 1.18
C VAL A 137 6.16 -3.65 -0.23
N PHE A 138 4.86 -3.94 -0.39
CA PHE A 138 4.26 -4.07 -1.71
C PHE A 138 4.25 -2.76 -2.49
N LEU A 139 3.94 -1.65 -1.82
CA LEU A 139 3.97 -0.31 -2.43
C LEU A 139 5.36 0.01 -2.99
N ALA A 140 6.41 -0.19 -2.17
CA ALA A 140 7.79 0.04 -2.57
C ALA A 140 8.19 -0.83 -3.77
N LEU A 141 7.85 -2.12 -3.72
CA LEU A 141 8.11 -3.04 -4.83
C LEU A 141 7.46 -2.55 -6.14
N PHE A 142 6.18 -2.15 -6.10
CA PHE A 142 5.49 -1.68 -7.30
C PHE A 142 6.01 -0.34 -7.81
N GLN A 143 6.44 0.55 -6.92
CA GLN A 143 7.09 1.81 -7.29
C GLN A 143 8.44 1.58 -7.98
N GLU A 144 9.27 0.68 -7.44
CA GLU A 144 10.55 0.31 -8.07
C GLU A 144 10.34 -0.31 -9.46
N LEU A 145 9.32 -1.17 -9.59
CA LEU A 145 8.98 -1.75 -10.88
C LEU A 145 8.53 -0.68 -11.89
N ALA A 146 7.71 0.30 -11.47
CA ALA A 146 7.27 1.42 -12.31
C ALA A 146 8.45 2.31 -12.74
N ALA A 147 9.34 2.66 -11.81
CA ALA A 147 10.56 3.42 -12.10
C ALA A 147 11.48 2.66 -13.08
N GLY A 148 11.55 1.34 -12.95
CA GLY A 148 12.28 0.49 -13.89
C GLY A 148 11.71 0.54 -15.32
N LEU A 149 10.40 0.69 -15.49
CA LEU A 149 9.77 0.89 -16.80
C LEU A 149 10.11 2.25 -17.39
N ASP A 150 10.06 3.32 -16.60
CA ASP A 150 10.39 4.67 -17.05
C ASP A 150 11.83 4.74 -17.58
N HIS A 151 12.80 4.28 -16.77
CA HIS A 151 14.20 4.28 -17.17
C HIS A 151 14.47 3.45 -18.44
N ARG A 152 13.80 2.30 -18.60
CA ARG A 152 13.93 1.49 -19.82
C ARG A 152 13.28 2.17 -21.03
N GLY A 153 12.11 2.80 -20.85
CA GLY A 153 11.41 3.56 -21.88
C GLY A 153 12.26 4.72 -22.39
N GLN A 154 12.78 5.56 -21.50
CA GLN A 154 13.62 6.70 -21.88
C GLN A 154 14.90 6.29 -22.62
N ARG A 155 15.58 5.22 -22.15
CA ARG A 155 16.77 4.68 -22.84
C ARG A 155 16.46 4.18 -24.25
N ALA A 156 15.31 3.52 -24.42
CA ALA A 156 14.86 3.03 -25.72
C ALA A 156 14.53 4.19 -26.69
N LEU A 157 13.98 5.30 -26.18
CA LEU A 157 13.69 6.49 -26.99
C LEU A 157 14.96 7.28 -27.36
N ALA A 158 15.94 7.32 -26.46
CA ALA A 158 17.24 7.94 -26.73
C ALA A 158 17.94 7.26 -27.91
N SER A 159 18.01 5.92 -27.93
CA SER A 159 18.69 5.20 -29.01
C SER A 159 18.01 5.34 -30.38
N VAL A 160 16.67 5.45 -30.44
CA VAL A 160 15.96 5.73 -31.71
C VAL A 160 16.29 7.13 -32.25
N THR A 161 16.50 8.10 -31.36
CA THR A 161 16.84 9.47 -31.76
C THR A 161 18.24 9.53 -32.37
N GLU A 162 19.21 8.87 -31.74
CA GLU A 162 20.60 8.79 -32.22
C GLU A 162 20.70 8.12 -33.59
N LEU A 163 20.05 6.97 -33.78
CA LEU A 163 20.04 6.26 -35.07
C LEU A 163 19.41 7.08 -36.20
N ARG A 164 18.39 7.89 -35.90
CA ARG A 164 17.78 8.78 -36.90
C ARG A 164 18.72 9.92 -37.32
N GLN A 165 19.57 10.40 -36.42
CA GLN A 165 20.57 11.43 -36.74
C GLN A 165 21.71 10.87 -37.58
N GLU A 166 22.17 9.64 -37.30
CA GLU A 166 23.23 8.97 -38.06
C GLU A 166 22.82 8.64 -39.50
N VAL A 167 21.54 8.32 -39.74
CA VAL A 167 21.01 8.04 -41.09
C VAL A 167 20.71 9.33 -41.88
N ALA A 168 20.58 10.47 -41.21
CA ALA A 168 20.23 11.75 -41.83
C ALA A 168 21.45 12.66 -42.13
N GLY A 169 22.65 12.28 -41.67
CA GLY A 169 23.92 12.97 -41.95
C GLY A 169 24.73 12.28 -43.03
#